data_AF-A0AAW5URJ3-F1
#
_entry.id   AF-A0AAW5URJ3-F1
#
_cell.length_a   1.000
_cell.length_b   1.000
_cell.length_c   1.000
_cell.angle_alpha   90.00
_cell.angle_beta   90.00
_cell.angle_gamma   90.00
#
_symmetry.space_group_name_H-M   'P 1'
#
loop_
_entity.id
_entity.type
_entity.pdbx_description
1 polymer ?
#
loop_
_entity_poly.entity_id
_entity_poly.type
_entity_poly.pdbx_seq_one_letter_code
_entity_poly.pdbx_strand_id
1 'polypeptide(L)'
;MIELTKSQKKTARKLINLGLQRECAKFMQSTKDFMNKNASAEDTHDAYLNLYKRIDNFDEHIAQRYDGISGGQYYITVYSLYFDGVLRNEDIREFDDEIYNKLKEDKEFFLKR
;
A
#
# COMPACT_ATOMS: atom_id res chain seq x y z
N MET A 1 -7.20 -15.35 13.42
CA MET A 1 -7.49 -14.25 12.47
C MET A 1 -8.40 -13.27 13.19
N ILE A 2 -8.02 -12.00 13.29
CA ILE A 2 -8.84 -10.99 13.97
C ILE A 2 -10.04 -10.68 13.09
N GLU A 3 -11.24 -10.83 13.64
CA GLU A 3 -12.46 -10.44 12.97
C GLU A 3 -12.84 -9.02 13.38
N LEU A 4 -12.78 -8.10 12.42
CA LEU A 4 -13.18 -6.72 12.65
C LEU A 4 -14.71 -6.61 12.81
N THR A 5 -15.14 -5.80 13.77
CA THR A 5 -16.54 -5.38 13.92
C THR A 5 -16.99 -4.56 12.70
N LYS A 6 -18.31 -4.36 12.54
CA LYS A 6 -18.86 -3.55 11.44
C LYS A 6 -18.29 -2.12 11.41
N SER A 7 -18.09 -1.50 12.57
CA SER A 7 -17.50 -0.16 12.67
C SER A 7 -16.03 -0.18 12.26
N GLN A 8 -15.23 -1.11 12.79
CA GLN A 8 -13.83 -1.27 12.42
C GLN A 8 -13.65 -1.61 10.93
N LYS A 9 -14.53 -2.41 10.33
CA LYS A 9 -14.53 -2.69 8.87
C LYS A 9 -14.80 -1.42 8.04
N LYS A 10 -15.53 -0.44 8.58
CA LYS A 10 -15.70 0.87 7.92
C LYS A 10 -14.40 1.67 7.95
N THR A 11 -13.74 1.75 9.11
CA THR A 11 -12.42 2.39 9.25
C THR A 11 -11.37 1.72 8.36
N ALA A 12 -11.33 0.38 8.35
CA ALA A 12 -10.39 -0.37 7.53
C ALA A 12 -10.53 -0.06 6.05
N ARG A 13 -11.76 -0.03 5.49
CA ARG A 13 -11.98 0.35 4.08
C ARG A 13 -11.46 1.76 3.77
N LYS A 14 -11.70 2.71 4.68
CA LYS A 14 -11.19 4.08 4.53
C LYS A 14 -9.66 4.08 4.44
N LEU A 15 -9.00 3.35 5.33
CA LEU A 15 -7.54 3.25 5.38
C LEU A 15 -6.94 2.47 4.19
N ILE A 16 -7.61 1.41 3.73
CA ILE A 16 -7.22 0.67 2.52
C ILE A 16 -7.27 1.60 1.31
N ASN A 17 -8.35 2.36 1.15
CA ASN A 17 -8.48 3.35 0.08
C ASN A 17 -7.41 4.45 0.18
N LEU A 18 -7.13 4.93 1.40
CA LEU A 18 -6.04 5.89 1.62
C LEU A 18 -4.68 5.32 1.21
N GLY A 19 -4.42 4.06 1.55
CA GLY A 19 -3.22 3.34 1.12
C GLY A 19 -3.10 3.32 -0.40
N LEU A 20 -4.16 2.89 -1.09
CA LEU A 20 -4.19 2.82 -2.56
C LEU A 20 -3.85 4.17 -3.18
N GLN A 21 -4.47 5.26 -2.69
CA GLN A 21 -4.20 6.61 -3.19
C GLN A 21 -2.74 7.02 -2.99
N ARG A 22 -2.14 6.70 -1.83
CA ARG A 22 -0.73 7.04 -1.54
C ARG A 22 0.24 6.24 -2.40
N GLU A 23 -0.01 4.95 -2.61
CA GLU A 23 0.81 4.12 -3.47
C GLU A 23 0.75 4.59 -4.93
N CYS A 24 -0.46 4.85 -5.44
CA CYS A 24 -0.64 5.43 -6.77
C CYS A 24 0.06 6.79 -6.91
N ALA A 25 -0.09 7.69 -5.93
CA ALA A 25 0.56 9.00 -5.97
C ALA A 25 2.10 8.88 -5.98
N LYS A 26 2.66 7.98 -5.15
CA LYS A 26 4.10 7.70 -5.10
C LYS A 26 4.60 7.13 -6.42
N PHE A 27 3.86 6.19 -7.02
CA PHE A 27 4.20 5.62 -8.31
C PHE A 27 4.16 6.68 -9.42
N MET A 28 3.09 7.48 -9.50
CA MET A 28 2.96 8.55 -10.48
C MET A 28 4.13 9.54 -10.42
N GLN A 29 4.53 9.95 -9.22
CA GLN A 29 5.68 10.83 -9.04
C GLN A 29 6.99 10.16 -9.48
N SER A 30 7.24 8.91 -9.06
CA SER A 30 8.45 8.17 -9.44
C SER A 30 8.54 7.89 -10.95
N THR A 31 7.40 7.67 -11.61
CA THR A 31 7.30 7.49 -13.06
C THR A 31 7.58 8.79 -13.78
N LYS A 32 7.03 9.92 -13.31
CA LYS A 32 7.34 11.25 -13.84
C LYS A 32 8.85 11.55 -13.76
N ASP A 33 9.48 11.28 -12.61
CA ASP A 33 10.92 11.53 -12.42
C ASP A 33 11.76 10.68 -13.38
N PHE A 34 11.35 9.42 -13.61
CA PHE A 34 12.00 8.55 -14.58
C PHE A 34 11.83 9.01 -16.02
N MET A 35 10.63 9.43 -16.41
CA MET A 35 10.40 9.97 -17.75
C MET A 35 11.26 11.22 -17.98
N ASN A 36 11.34 12.12 -17.00
CA ASN A 36 12.19 13.31 -17.09
C ASN A 36 13.67 12.96 -17.24
N LYS A 37 14.16 11.95 -16.49
CA LYS A 37 15.55 11.49 -16.58
C LYS A 37 15.89 10.88 -17.95
N ASN A 38 14.92 10.26 -18.61
CA ASN A 38 15.12 9.53 -19.87
C ASN A 38 14.58 10.26 -21.11
N ALA A 39 14.11 11.50 -20.96
CA ALA A 39 13.49 12.27 -22.06
C ALA A 39 14.41 12.47 -23.27
N SER A 40 15.72 12.46 -23.04
CA SER A 40 16.77 12.59 -24.07
C SER A 40 17.73 11.39 -24.06
N ALA A 41 17.25 10.21 -23.65
CA ALA A 41 18.07 9.00 -23.65
C ALA A 41 18.56 8.70 -25.08
N GLU A 42 19.84 8.33 -25.22
CA GLU A 42 20.41 7.92 -26.51
C GLU A 42 19.74 6.63 -27.01
N ASP A 43 19.46 5.70 -26.10
CA ASP A 43 18.63 4.51 -26.35
C ASP A 43 17.20 4.73 -25.84
N THR A 44 16.38 5.33 -26.69
CA THR A 44 14.96 5.59 -26.39
C THR A 44 14.11 4.32 -26.33
N HIS A 45 14.52 3.25 -27.00
CA HIS A 45 13.79 1.98 -27.00
C HIS A 45 13.95 1.26 -25.66
N ASP A 46 15.16 1.19 -25.11
CA ASP A 46 15.38 0.63 -23.77
C ASP A 46 14.64 1.44 -22.68
N ALA A 47 14.67 2.77 -22.77
CA ALA A 47 13.90 3.63 -21.87
C ALA A 47 12.39 3.34 -21.91
N TYR A 48 11.83 3.11 -23.10
CA TYR A 48 10.43 2.71 -23.29
C TYR A 48 10.13 1.33 -22.67
N LEU A 49 10.95 0.31 -22.95
CA LEU A 49 10.74 -1.03 -22.40
C LEU A 49 10.82 -1.03 -20.87
N ASN A 50 11.73 -0.24 -20.30
CA ASN A 50 11.83 -0.08 -18.86
C ASN A 50 10.63 0.65 -18.27
N LEU A 51 10.06 1.67 -18.94
CA LEU A 51 8.81 2.29 -18.52
C LEU A 51 7.66 1.27 -18.49
N TYR A 52 7.52 0.48 -19.56
CA TYR A 52 6.48 -0.55 -19.66
C TYR A 52 6.56 -1.55 -18.50
N LYS A 53 7.75 -2.14 -18.27
CA LYS A 53 7.97 -3.09 -17.16
C LYS A 53 7.64 -2.47 -15.80
N ARG A 54 7.93 -1.19 -15.59
CA ARG A 54 7.60 -0.51 -14.34
C ARG A 54 6.11 -0.35 -14.12
N ILE A 55 5.35 -0.07 -15.18
CA ILE A 55 3.89 0.03 -15.13
C ILE A 55 3.29 -1.36 -14.87
N ASP A 56 3.74 -2.36 -15.61
CA ASP A 56 3.28 -3.76 -15.50
C ASP A 56 3.48 -4.31 -14.08
N ASN A 57 4.69 -4.17 -13.53
CA ASN A 57 5.00 -4.59 -12.16
C ASN A 57 4.16 -3.85 -11.10
N PHE A 58 3.84 -2.57 -11.34
CA PHE A 58 3.03 -1.80 -10.40
C PHE A 58 1.55 -2.19 -10.46
N ASP A 59 1.02 -2.46 -11.66
CA ASP A 59 -0.33 -2.99 -11.84
C ASP A 59 -0.49 -4.33 -11.12
N GLU A 60 0.47 -5.25 -11.30
CA GLU A 60 0.50 -6.53 -10.59
C GLU A 60 0.49 -6.33 -9.05
N HIS A 61 1.33 -5.44 -8.54
CA HIS A 61 1.38 -5.12 -7.11
C HIS A 61 0.04 -4.58 -6.57
N ILE A 62 -0.61 -3.68 -7.31
CA ILE A 62 -1.91 -3.12 -6.92
C ILE A 62 -2.99 -4.20 -6.96
N ALA A 63 -3.05 -5.00 -8.02
CA ALA A 63 -4.02 -6.09 -8.15
C ALA A 63 -3.86 -7.10 -7.00
N GLN A 64 -2.63 -7.57 -6.73
CA GLN A 64 -2.34 -8.50 -5.64
C GLN A 64 -2.78 -7.98 -4.27
N ARG A 65 -2.63 -6.67 -4.05
CA ARG A 65 -2.91 -6.05 -2.75
C ARG A 65 -4.36 -5.66 -2.56
N TYR A 66 -5.05 -5.22 -3.62
CA TYR A 66 -6.33 -4.53 -3.52
C TYR A 66 -7.51 -5.23 -4.19
N ASP A 67 -7.28 -6.12 -5.15
CA ASP A 67 -8.38 -6.75 -5.88
C ASP A 67 -9.08 -7.83 -5.04
N GLY A 68 -10.41 -7.84 -5.13
CA GLY A 68 -11.23 -8.88 -4.52
C GLY A 68 -11.16 -8.96 -2.98
N ILE A 69 -10.63 -7.94 -2.29
CA ILE A 69 -10.53 -7.97 -0.83
C ILE A 69 -11.92 -8.10 -0.19
N SER A 70 -12.13 -9.21 0.52
CA SER A 70 -13.31 -9.44 1.34
C SER A 70 -13.17 -8.84 2.74
N GLY A 71 -14.29 -8.64 3.44
CA GLY A 71 -14.29 -8.07 4.79
C GLY A 71 -13.47 -8.84 5.83
N GLY A 72 -13.21 -10.13 5.62
CA GLY A 72 -12.34 -10.95 6.48
C GLY A 72 -10.84 -10.64 6.30
N GLN A 73 -10.46 -10.09 5.15
CA GLN A 73 -9.08 -9.74 4.80
C GLN A 73 -8.73 -8.28 5.19
N TYR A 74 -9.68 -7.49 5.69
CA TYR A 74 -9.45 -6.08 5.97
C TYR A 74 -8.37 -5.84 7.03
N TYR A 75 -8.36 -6.63 8.11
CA TYR A 75 -7.33 -6.48 9.14
C TYR A 75 -5.93 -6.73 8.57
N ILE A 76 -5.74 -7.85 7.88
CA ILE A 76 -4.43 -8.20 7.32
C ILE A 76 -3.99 -7.21 6.25
N THR A 77 -4.91 -6.68 5.44
CA THR A 77 -4.60 -5.67 4.43
C THR A 77 -4.12 -4.37 5.08
N VAL A 78 -4.83 -3.87 6.10
CA VAL A 78 -4.42 -2.69 6.86
C VAL A 78 -3.08 -2.91 7.56
N TYR A 79 -2.89 -4.08 8.16
CA TYR A 79 -1.62 -4.45 8.78
C TYR A 79 -0.46 -4.40 7.77
N SER A 80 -0.60 -5.02 6.59
CA SER A 80 0.44 -4.99 5.56
C SER A 80 0.78 -3.57 5.11
N LEU A 81 -0.24 -2.73 4.90
CA LEU A 81 -0.04 -1.32 4.55
C LEU A 81 0.70 -0.55 5.65
N TYR A 82 0.42 -0.84 6.92
CA TYR A 82 1.09 -0.23 8.06
C TYR A 82 2.52 -0.76 8.26
N PHE A 83 2.73 -2.05 8.03
CA PHE A 83 4.04 -2.70 8.07
C PHE A 83 4.97 -2.09 7.02
N ASP A 84 4.51 -1.98 5.78
CA ASP A 84 5.24 -1.40 4.64
C ASP A 84 5.41 0.13 4.72
N GLY A 85 4.82 0.77 5.74
CA GLY A 85 4.91 2.21 5.96
C GLY A 85 4.07 3.07 5.00
N VAL A 86 3.17 2.44 4.23
CA VAL A 86 2.16 3.15 3.41
C VAL A 86 1.17 3.88 4.32
N LEU A 87 0.73 3.20 5.38
CA LEU A 87 0.02 3.79 6.51
C LEU A 87 1.00 4.09 7.65
N ARG A 88 0.73 5.18 8.36
CA ARG A 88 1.52 5.70 9.48
C ARG A 88 0.74 5.50 10.79
N ASN A 89 1.43 5.70 11.92
CA ASN A 89 0.83 5.63 13.25
C ASN A 89 -0.40 6.54 13.40
N GLU A 90 -0.34 7.74 12.82
CA GLU A 90 -1.44 8.70 12.80
C GLU A 90 -2.68 8.18 12.07
N ASP A 91 -2.50 7.42 10.99
CA ASP A 91 -3.63 6.89 10.21
C ASP A 91 -4.32 5.75 10.96
N ILE A 92 -3.55 4.81 11.52
CA ILE A 92 -4.11 3.66 12.25
C ILE A 92 -4.73 4.06 13.60
N ARG A 93 -4.47 5.28 14.09
CA ARG A 93 -5.11 5.82 15.30
C ARG A 93 -6.61 6.07 15.12
N GLU A 94 -7.12 6.05 13.88
CA GLU A 94 -8.56 6.08 13.60
C GLU A 94 -9.31 4.83 14.11
N PHE A 95 -8.59 3.74 14.42
CA PHE A 95 -9.16 2.61 15.13
C PHE A 95 -9.30 2.88 16.63
N ASP A 96 -10.15 2.08 17.27
CA ASP A 96 -10.16 1.97 18.73
C ASP A 96 -8.82 1.46 19.29
N ASP A 97 -8.64 1.61 20.61
CA ASP A 97 -7.39 1.26 21.30
C ASP A 97 -7.03 -0.23 21.14
N GLU A 98 -8.03 -1.12 21.06
CA GLU A 98 -7.83 -2.55 20.88
C GLU A 98 -7.11 -2.83 19.55
N ILE A 99 -7.69 -2.39 18.43
CA ILE A 99 -7.11 -2.65 17.10
C ILE A 99 -5.81 -1.85 16.89
N TYR A 100 -5.75 -0.61 17.38
CA TYR A 100 -4.55 0.22 17.29
C TYR A 100 -3.36 -0.44 18.00
N ASN A 101 -3.53 -0.87 19.25
CA ASN A 101 -2.45 -1.51 20.01
C ASN A 101 -2.05 -2.84 19.36
N LYS A 102 -3.02 -3.63 18.90
CA LYS A 102 -2.74 -4.90 18.22
C LYS A 102 -1.91 -4.73 16.96
N LEU A 103 -2.23 -3.76 16.09
CA LEU A 103 -1.46 -3.46 14.88
C LEU A 103 -0.01 -3.10 15.20
N LYS A 104 0.21 -2.34 16.28
CA LYS A 104 1.56 -1.99 16.76
C LYS A 104 2.32 -3.20 17.29
N GLU A 105 1.68 -4.01 18.12
CA GLU A 105 2.27 -5.22 18.67
C GLU A 105 2.69 -6.20 17.58
N ASP A 106 1.84 -6.42 16.57
CA ASP A 106 2.17 -7.29 15.44
C ASP A 106 3.37 -6.75 14.66
N LYS A 107 3.40 -5.44 14.38
CA LYS A 107 4.53 -4.83 13.67
C LYS A 107 5.84 -5.00 14.44
N GLU A 108 5.83 -4.75 15.75
CA GLU A 108 7.00 -4.90 16.61
C GLU A 108 7.46 -6.37 16.72
N PHE A 109 6.53 -7.31 16.78
CA PHE A 109 6.85 -8.74 16.86
C PHE A 109 7.60 -9.22 15.62
N PHE A 110 7.17 -8.81 14.42
CA PHE A 110 7.83 -9.20 13.18
C PHE A 110 9.16 -8.49 12.94
N LEU A 111 9.36 -7.26 13.43
CA LEU A 111 10.64 -6.55 13.32
C LEU A 111 11.74 -7.10 14.24
N LYS A 112 11.36 -7.79 15.33
CA LYS A 112 12.29 -8.37 16.32
C LYS A 112 12.72 -9.81 15.99
N ARG A 113 12.22 -10.37 14.90
CA ARG A 113 12.42 -11.77 14.51
C ARG A 113 13.37 -11.86 13.32
#